data_AF-A0A2H9TFZ6-F1
#
_entry.id   AF-A0A2H9TFZ6-F1
#
_cell.length_a   1.000
_cell.length_b   1.000
_cell.length_c   1.000
_cell.angle_alpha   90.00
_cell.angle_beta   90.00
_cell.angle_gamma   90.00
#
_symmetry.space_group_name_H-M   'P 1'
#
loop_
_entity.id
_entity.type
_entity.pdbx_description
1 polymer ?
#
loop_
_entity_poly.entity_id
_entity_poly.type
_entity_poly.pdbx_seq_one_letter_code
_entity_poly.pdbx_strand_id
1 'polypeptide(L)'
;MTEAKCTESSSEVSQKLAIGVQKIVDHLKYKWTVEVDLFSKCRDSFKSLGEELSNTLHASIGDLEKVSEQREVIRSNATIIIKPA
;
A
#
# COMPACT_ATOMS: atom_id res chain seq x y z
N MET A 1 -22.14 -3.31 25.23
CA MET A 1 -20.73 -3.46 24.81
C MET A 1 -20.72 -3.14 23.33
N THR A 2 -20.27 -1.95 22.94
CA THR A 2 -20.36 -1.48 21.55
C THR A 2 -19.10 -1.93 20.83
N GLU A 3 -19.22 -2.97 20.00
CA GLU A 3 -18.18 -3.34 19.05
C GLU A 3 -17.85 -2.12 18.19
N ALA A 4 -16.60 -1.66 18.25
CA ALA A 4 -16.11 -0.59 17.39
C ALA A 4 -16.22 -1.09 15.95
N LYS A 5 -17.28 -0.70 15.24
CA LYS A 5 -17.38 -0.88 13.79
C LYS A 5 -16.16 -0.22 13.18
N CYS A 6 -15.33 -1.01 12.48
CA CYS A 6 -14.37 -0.54 11.51
C CYS A 6 -15.16 0.17 10.39
N THR A 7 -15.52 1.42 10.63
CA THR A 7 -16.10 2.35 9.65
C THR A 7 -15.19 3.57 9.62
N GLU A 8 -13.94 3.38 9.20
CA GLU A 8 -13.27 4.47 8.50
C GLU A 8 -13.99 4.62 7.15
N SER A 9 -14.35 5.85 6.81
CA SER A 9 -15.07 6.15 5.58
C SER A 9 -14.21 5.70 4.40
N SER A 10 -14.72 4.80 3.54
CA SER A 10 -13.98 4.21 2.42
C SER A 10 -13.27 5.27 1.57
N SER A 11 -13.84 6.46 1.46
CA SER A 11 -13.27 7.60 0.72
C SER A 11 -12.00 8.18 1.34
N GLU A 12 -11.86 8.21 2.67
CA GLU A 12 -10.65 8.73 3.33
C GLU A 12 -9.48 7.76 3.20
N VAL A 13 -9.76 6.45 3.27
CA VAL A 13 -8.75 5.39 3.11
C VAL A 13 -8.20 5.42 1.69
N SER A 14 -9.07 5.45 0.67
CA SER A 14 -8.63 5.49 -0.73
C SER A 14 -7.89 6.79 -1.08
N GLN A 15 -8.25 7.94 -0.49
CA GLN A 15 -7.48 9.19 -0.68
C GLN A 15 -6.09 9.12 -0.07
N LYS A 16 -5.97 8.64 1.17
CA LYS A 16 -4.65 8.46 1.82
C LYS A 16 -3.79 7.46 1.05
N LEU A 17 -4.40 6.40 0.54
CA LEU A 17 -3.75 5.41 -0.30
C LEU A 17 -3.20 6.03 -1.59
N ALA A 18 -4.02 6.79 -2.33
CA ALA A 18 -3.61 7.44 -3.57
C ALA A 18 -2.44 8.43 -3.35
N ILE A 19 -2.49 9.23 -2.27
CA ILE A 19 -1.41 10.15 -1.90
C ILE A 19 -0.13 9.37 -1.55
N GLY A 20 -0.26 8.27 -0.80
CA GLY A 20 0.85 7.38 -0.47
C GLY A 20 1.51 6.78 -1.71
N VAL A 21 0.71 6.26 -2.64
CA VAL A 21 1.18 5.71 -3.91
C VAL A 21 1.91 6.76 -4.74
N GLN A 22 1.37 7.98 -4.85
CA GLN A 22 2.03 9.06 -5.57
C GLN A 22 3.46 9.33 -5.04
N LYS A 23 3.64 9.30 -3.71
CA LYS A 23 4.97 9.44 -3.09
C LYS A 23 5.88 8.28 -3.41
N ILE A 24 5.37 7.04 -3.35
CA ILE A 24 6.13 5.84 -3.69
C ILE A 24 6.65 5.95 -5.13
N VAL A 25 5.77 6.29 -6.09
CA VAL A 25 6.16 6.48 -7.50
C VAL A 25 7.21 7.56 -7.65
N ASP A 26 7.09 8.68 -6.93
CA ASP A 26 8.10 9.74 -6.96
C ASP A 26 9.46 9.25 -6.46
N HIS A 27 9.51 8.48 -5.37
CA HIS A 27 10.75 7.90 -4.85
C HIS A 27 11.35 6.86 -5.80
N LEU A 28 10.52 6.06 -6.46
CA LEU A 28 10.96 5.06 -7.42
C LEU A 28 11.60 5.70 -8.66
N LYS A 29 11.13 6.87 -9.11
CA LYS A 29 11.79 7.64 -10.20
C LYS A 29 13.23 8.02 -9.88
N TYR A 30 13.57 8.17 -8.59
CA TYR A 30 14.94 8.43 -8.14
C TYR A 30 15.74 7.13 -7.88
N LYS A 31 15.22 5.97 -8.31
CA LYS A 31 15.77 4.63 -8.10
C LYS A 31 15.93 4.25 -6.63
N TRP A 32 15.06 4.77 -5.76
CA TRP A 32 15.09 4.44 -4.33
C TRP A 32 14.21 3.23 -4.04
N THR A 33 14.66 2.39 -3.11
CA THR A 33 13.82 1.34 -2.55
C THR A 33 12.84 1.95 -1.57
N VAL A 34 11.57 1.58 -1.67
CA VAL A 34 10.50 2.08 -0.79
C VAL A 34 9.95 0.93 0.03
N GLU A 35 9.91 1.10 1.34
CA GLU A 35 9.29 0.17 2.28
C GLU A 35 7.98 0.77 2.77
N VAL A 36 6.90 0.00 2.63
CA VAL A 36 5.54 0.41 3.00
C VAL A 36 5.02 -0.51 4.07
N ASP A 37 4.90 0.00 5.29
CA ASP A 37 4.27 -0.71 6.39
C ASP A 37 2.78 -0.40 6.46
N LEU A 38 1.97 -1.43 6.25
CA LEU A 38 0.53 -1.38 6.44
C LEU A 38 0.22 -1.84 7.86
N PHE A 39 -0.32 -0.91 8.65
CA PHE A 39 -0.87 -1.16 9.97
C PHE A 39 -2.38 -0.93 9.97
N SER A 40 -3.13 -1.90 10.46
CA SER A 40 -4.59 -1.84 10.58
C SER A 40 -5.01 -2.53 11.86
N LYS A 41 -6.02 -1.97 12.52
CA LYS A 41 -6.68 -2.62 13.66
C LYS A 41 -7.60 -3.77 13.20
N CYS A 42 -7.90 -3.85 11.90
CA CYS A 42 -8.76 -4.84 11.29
C CYS A 42 -7.95 -5.77 10.39
N ARG A 43 -7.83 -7.05 10.81
CA ARG A 43 -6.93 -8.05 10.21
C ARG A 43 -7.32 -8.42 8.77
N ASP A 44 -8.62 -8.45 8.47
CA ASP A 44 -9.13 -8.72 7.12
C ASP A 44 -8.84 -7.58 6.13
N SER A 45 -8.64 -6.36 6.62
CA SER A 45 -8.37 -5.20 5.75
C SER A 45 -6.96 -5.21 5.16
N PHE A 46 -6.00 -5.96 5.73
CA PHE A 46 -4.60 -5.94 5.25
C PHE A 46 -4.45 -6.47 3.83
N LYS A 47 -5.15 -7.56 3.51
CA LYS A 47 -5.04 -8.19 2.20
C LYS A 47 -5.65 -7.28 1.12
N SER A 48 -6.85 -6.77 1.40
CA SER A 48 -7.56 -5.84 0.51
C SER A 48 -6.77 -4.54 0.32
N LEU A 49 -6.21 -3.96 1.39
CA LEU A 49 -5.38 -2.75 1.31
C LEU A 49 -4.09 -3.00 0.51
N GLY A 50 -3.43 -4.15 0.71
CA GLY A 50 -2.23 -4.49 -0.04
C GLY A 50 -2.49 -4.73 -1.53
N GLU A 51 -3.63 -5.35 -1.87
CA GLU A 51 -4.08 -5.49 -3.26
C GLU A 51 -4.45 -4.14 -3.88
N GLU A 52 -5.19 -3.30 -3.17
CA GLU A 52 -5.55 -1.95 -3.66
C GLU A 52 -4.32 -1.06 -3.83
N LEU A 53 -3.37 -1.10 -2.88
CA LEU A 53 -2.10 -0.37 -2.98
C LEU A 53 -1.35 -0.76 -4.24
N SER A 54 -1.19 -2.06 -4.46
CA SER A 54 -0.42 -2.57 -5.60
C SER A 54 -1.12 -2.30 -6.92
N ASN A 55 -2.44 -2.50 -7.02
CA ASN A 55 -3.20 -2.12 -8.21
C ASN A 55 -3.05 -0.62 -8.53
N THR A 56 -3.16 0.24 -7.51
CA THR A 56 -3.01 1.69 -7.67
C THR A 56 -1.58 2.07 -8.04
N LEU A 57 -0.59 1.38 -7.46
CA LEU A 57 0.84 1.54 -7.76
C LEU A 57 1.14 1.14 -9.20
N HIS A 58 0.73 -0.04 -9.63
CA HIS A 58 0.88 -0.51 -11.02
C HIS A 58 0.18 0.44 -11.99
N ALA A 59 -1.01 0.95 -11.66
CA ALA A 59 -1.69 1.94 -12.48
C ALA A 59 -0.95 3.30 -12.54
N SER A 60 -0.28 3.70 -11.46
CA SER A 60 0.44 4.97 -11.37
C SER A 60 1.86 4.93 -11.96
N ILE A 61 2.54 3.79 -11.86
CA ILE A 61 3.84 3.52 -12.49
C ILE A 61 3.63 3.23 -13.99
N GLY A 62 2.55 2.55 -14.36
CA GLY A 62 2.31 2.14 -15.74
C GLY A 62 3.46 1.30 -16.30
N ASP A 63 3.81 1.53 -17.58
CA ASP A 63 4.92 0.89 -18.29
C ASP A 63 6.31 1.52 -17.99
N LEU A 64 6.40 2.53 -17.10
CA LEU A 64 7.62 3.35 -16.96
C LEU A 64 8.81 2.58 -16.39
N GLU A 65 8.60 1.68 -15.44
CA GLU A 65 9.67 0.84 -14.87
C GLU A 65 9.08 -0.49 -14.39
N LYS A 66 9.77 -1.60 -14.69
CA LYS A 66 9.50 -2.84 -13.97
C LYS A 66 9.83 -2.59 -12.51
N VAL A 67 8.90 -2.81 -11.60
CA VAL A 67 9.18 -2.75 -10.16
C VAL A 67 9.06 -4.16 -9.58
N SER A 68 9.99 -4.51 -8.70
CA SER A 68 9.94 -5.75 -7.95
C SER A 68 9.26 -5.47 -6.61
N GLU A 69 8.09 -6.04 -6.40
CA GLU A 69 7.38 -5.99 -5.13
C GLU A 69 7.66 -7.27 -4.33
N GLN A 70 8.03 -7.12 -3.06
CA GLN A 70 8.11 -8.20 -2.09
C GLN A 70 7.15 -7.88 -0.95
N ARG A 71 6.14 -8.74 -0.76
CA ARG A 71 5.17 -8.60 0.34
C ARG A 71 5.49 -9.59 1.43
N GLU A 72 5.66 -9.09 2.64
CA GLU A 72 5.87 -9.89 3.83
C GLU A 72 4.78 -9.57 4.85
N VAL A 73 4.08 -10.60 5.32
CA VAL A 73 3.01 -10.44 6.30
C VAL A 73 3.43 -11.13 7.59
N ILE A 74 3.76 -10.34 8.61
CA ILE A 74 4.14 -10.82 9.94
C ILE A 74 3.03 -10.46 10.93
N ARG A 75 2.27 -11.48 11.36
CA ARG A 75 1.20 -11.41 12.38
C ARG A 75 0.03 -10.47 12.04
N SER A 76 0.18 -9.19 12.36
CA SER A 76 -0.82 -8.13 12.19
C SER A 76 -0.21 -6.92 11.48
N ASN A 77 0.96 -7.08 10.88
CA ASN A 77 1.61 -6.07 10.06
C ASN A 77 1.83 -6.69 8.67
N ALA A 78 1.59 -5.90 7.62
CA ALA A 78 1.94 -6.26 6.27
C ALA A 78 2.94 -5.23 5.75
N THR A 79 4.16 -5.67 5.44
CA THR A 79 5.21 -4.84 4.89
C THR A 79 5.34 -5.14 3.40
N ILE A 80 5.39 -4.10 2.58
CA ILE A 80 5.54 -4.20 1.14
C ILE A 80 6.81 -3.44 0.75
N ILE A 81 7.81 -4.17 0.29
CA ILE A 81 9.08 -3.61 -0.20
C ILE A 81 8.97 -3.50 -1.71
N ILE A 82 9.18 -2.29 -2.23
CA ILE A 82 9.07 -1.97 -3.65
C ILE A 82 10.44 -1.49 -4.11
N LYS A 83 11.01 -2.21 -5.08
CA LYS A 83 12.32 -1.92 -5.65
C LYS A 83 12.17 -1.53 -7.12
N PRO A 84 12.85 -0.47 -7.59
CA PRO A 84 12.99 -0.20 -9.01
C PRO A 84 13.87 -1.28 -9.65
N ALA A 85 13.55 -1.72 -10.87
CA ALA A 85 14.34 -2.73 -11.61
C ALA A 85 15.64 -2.17 -12.21
#